data_AF-A0A7W8UTL9-F1
#
_entry.id   AF-A0A7W8UTL9-F1
#
_cell.length_a   1.000
_cell.length_b   1.000
_cell.length_c   1.000
_cell.angle_alpha   90.00
_cell.angle_beta   90.00
_cell.angle_gamma   90.00
#
_symmetry.space_group_name_H-M   'P 1'
#
loop_
_entity.id
_entity.type
_entity.pdbx_description
1 polymer ?
#
loop_
_entity_poly.entity_id
_entity_poly.type
_entity_poly.pdbx_seq_one_letter_code
_entity_poly.pdbx_strand_id
1 'polypeptide(L)' 'MTKRGALLAQACFQHAIAVAGHQAAKSLELRATLNLLRLWQAQGKSEAARQRLAGTYGAFAEGFDSTDLREAKALPEEL' A
#
# COMPACT_ATOMS: atom_id res chain seq x y z
N MET A 1 4.73 -15.14 11.84
CA MET A 1 5.24 -14.85 10.48
C MET A 1 6.76 -14.87 10.52
N THR A 2 7.44 -15.65 9.68
CA THR A 2 8.92 -15.72 9.71
C THR A 2 9.54 -14.48 9.05
N LYS A 3 10.69 -14.03 9.55
CA LYS A 3 11.39 -12.83 9.05
C LYS A 3 11.66 -12.88 7.54
N ARG A 4 11.97 -14.08 7.02
CA ARG A 4 12.19 -14.34 5.59
C ARG A 4 10.90 -14.20 4.75
N GLY A 5 9.77 -14.68 5.27
CA GLY A 5 8.48 -14.54 4.59
C GLY A 5 8.03 -13.08 4.49
N ALA A 6 8.28 -12.28 5.53
CA ALA A 6 7.97 -10.85 5.53
C ALA A 6 8.81 -10.06 4.50
N LEU A 7 10.09 -10.40 4.35
CA LEU A 7 10.96 -9.77 3.35
C LEU A 7 10.53 -10.11 1.91
N LEU A 8 10.16 -11.36 1.65
CA LEU A 8 9.64 -11.78 0.34
C LEU A 8 8.31 -11.09 0.01
N ALA A 9 7.38 -11.04 0.96
CA ALA A 9 6.12 -10.33 0.78
C ALA A 9 6.35 -8.84 0.46
N GLN A 10 7.26 -8.18 1.19
CA GLN A 10 7.61 -6.78 0.94
C GLN A 10 8.16 -6.59 -0.49
N ALA A 11 9.10 -7.44 -0.92
CA ALA A 11 9.66 -7.36 -2.27
C ALA A 11 8.59 -7.59 -3.36
N CYS A 12 7.70 -8.56 -3.16
CA CYS A 12 6.59 -8.83 -4.08
C CYS A 12 5.65 -7.63 -4.20
N PHE A 13 5.24 -7.00 -3.10
CA PHE A 13 4.37 -5.83 -3.15
C PHE A 13 5.06 -4.62 -3.80
N GLN A 14 6.34 -4.39 -3.50
CA GLN A 14 7.11 -3.33 -4.16
C GLN A 14 7.21 -3.54 -5.68
N HIS A 15 7.43 -4.77 -6.12
CA HIS A 15 7.44 -5.11 -7.54
C HIS A 15 6.05 -4.91 -8.19
N ALA A 16 4.98 -5.36 -7.53
CA ALA A 16 3.62 -5.17 -8.02
C ALA A 16 3.24 -3.68 -8.16
N ILE A 17 3.65 -2.82 -7.21
CA ILE A 17 3.47 -1.37 -7.29
C ILE A 17 4.19 -0.81 -8.53
N ALA A 18 5.45 -1.19 -8.76
CA ALA A 18 6.22 -0.72 -9.90
C ALA A 18 5.59 -1.12 -11.24
N VAL A 19 5.17 -2.39 -11.36
CA VAL A 19 4.53 -2.94 -12.57
C VAL A 19 3.15 -2.33 -12.81
N ALA A 20 2.36 -2.10 -11.76
CA ALA A 20 1.06 -1.43 -11.87
C ALA A 20 1.21 0.04 -12.25
N GLY A 21 2.19 0.75 -11.68
CA GLY A 21 2.53 2.11 -12.04
C GLY A 21 2.94 2.25 -13.51
N HIS A 22 3.78 1.34 -14.01
CA HIS A 22 4.18 1.30 -15.42
C HIS A 22 3.02 1.08 -16.39
N GLN A 23 2.00 0.33 -15.97
CA GLN A 23 0.80 0.05 -16.77
C GLN A 23 -0.33 1.06 -16.55
N ALA A 24 -0.11 2.11 -15.75
CA ALA A 24 -1.16 3.02 -15.28
C ALA A 24 -2.37 2.29 -14.65
N ALA A 25 -2.16 1.09 -14.10
CA ALA A 25 -3.19 0.27 -13.47
C ALA A 25 -3.40 0.71 -12.01
N LYS A 26 -4.01 1.88 -11.84
CA LYS A 26 -4.09 2.60 -10.55
C LYS A 26 -4.77 1.81 -9.42
N SER A 27 -5.83 1.05 -9.69
CA SER A 27 -6.46 0.17 -8.68
C SER A 27 -5.49 -0.89 -8.15
N LEU A 28 -4.71 -1.52 -9.03
CA LEU A 28 -3.73 -2.54 -8.65
C LEU A 28 -2.55 -1.94 -7.89
N GLU A 29 -2.12 -0.74 -8.28
CA GLU A 29 -1.06 0.01 -7.59
C GLU A 29 -1.48 0.34 -6.15
N LEU A 30 -2.72 0.81 -5.96
CA LEU A 30 -3.27 1.12 -4.65
C LEU A 30 -3.41 -0.14 -3.79
N ARG A 31 -4.00 -1.22 -4.33
CA ARG A 31 -4.18 -2.47 -3.60
C ARG A 31 -2.86 -3.10 -3.17
N ALA A 32 -1.83 -3.07 -4.02
CA ALA A 32 -0.50 -3.53 -3.66
C ALA A 32 0.14 -2.66 -2.56
N THR A 33 -0.08 -1.34 -2.62
CA THR A 33 0.37 -0.41 -1.59
C THR A 33 -0.30 -0.69 -0.25
N LEU A 34 -1.63 -0.85 -0.19
CA LEU A 34 -2.36 -1.15 1.05
C LEU A 34 -1.86 -2.45 1.72
N ASN A 35 -1.60 -3.48 0.93
CA ASN A 35 -1.05 -4.74 1.45
C ASN A 35 0.37 -4.57 2.01
N LEU A 36 1.21 -3.74 1.39
CA LEU A 36 2.53 -3.40 1.90
C LEU A 36 2.46 -2.64 3.24
N LEU A 37 1.48 -1.74 3.39
CA LEU A 37 1.27 -0.99 4.62
C LEU A 37 0.82 -1.90 5.77
N ARG A 38 -0.13 -2.81 5.52
CA ARG A 38 -0.55 -3.82 6.50
C ARG A 38 0.61 -4.72 6.93
N LEU A 39 1.47 -5.09 5.98
CA LEU A 39 2.68 -5.87 6.27
C LEU A 39 3.66 -5.10 7.17
N TRP A 40 3.80 -3.79 6.98
CA TRP A 40 4.65 -2.95 7.85
C TRP A 40 4.04 -2.72 9.22
N GLN A 41 2.72 -2.55 9.31
CA GLN A 41 2.00 -2.48 10.59
C GLN A 41 2.22 -3.77 11.40
N ALA A 42 2.08 -4.94 10.78
CA ALA A 42 2.35 -6.23 11.43
C ALA A 42 3.82 -6.40 11.89
N GLN A 43 4.73 -5.55 11.40
CA GLN A 43 6.14 -5.49 11.81
C GLN A 43 6.43 -4.34 12.80
N GLY A 44 5.42 -3.61 13.25
CA GLY A 44 5.57 -2.44 14.13
C GLY A 44 6.14 -1.20 13.44
N LYS A 45 6.12 -1.14 12.10
CA LYS A 45 6.65 -0.03 11.28
C LYS A 45 5.55 0.94 10.85
N SER A 46 4.64 1.30 11.76
CA SER A 46 3.46 2.11 11.46
C SER A 46 3.81 3.51 10.93
N GLU A 47 4.89 4.13 11.40
CA GLU A 47 5.30 5.47 10.95
C GLU A 47 5.77 5.46 9.48
N ALA A 48 6.57 4.46 9.08
CA ALA A 48 6.98 4.29 7.69
C ALA A 48 5.78 3.99 6.77
N ALA A 49 4.78 3.26 7.29
CA ALA A 49 3.52 3.02 6.59
C ALA A 49 2.74 4.33 6.38
N ARG A 50 2.60 5.15 7.43
CA ARG A 50 1.87 6.42 7.37
C ARG A 50 2.49 7.41 6.37
N GLN A 51 3.82 7.54 6.36
CA GLN A 51 4.54 8.40 5.41
C GLN A 51 4.37 7.94 3.96
N ARG A 52 4.47 6.64 3.70
CA ARG A 52 4.25 6.06 2.36
C ARG A 52 2.82 6.27 1.91
N LEU A 53 1.84 6.04 2.79
CA LEU A 53 0.43 6.24 2.50
C LEU A 53 0.14 7.69 2.13
N ALA A 54 0.65 8.67 2.87
CA ALA A 54 0.44 10.08 2.57
C ALA A 54 0.95 10.48 1.17
N GLY A 55 2.13 10.00 0.78
CA GLY A 55 2.69 10.24 -0.56
C GLY A 55 1.92 9.54 -1.68
N THR A 56 1.39 8.36 -1.43
CA THR A 56 0.52 7.64 -2.36
C THR A 56 -0.83 8.36 -2.47
N TYR A 57 -1.51 8.62 -1.36
CA TYR A 57 -2.87 9.17 -1.32
C TYR A 57 -3.04 10.48 -2.10
N GLY A 58 -2.03 11.37 -2.04
CA GLY A 58 -2.01 12.61 -2.83
C GLY A 58 -2.03 12.40 -4.35
N ALA A 59 -1.50 11.27 -4.84
CA ALA A 59 -1.48 10.93 -6.26
C ALA A 59 -2.73 10.17 -6.75
N PHE A 60 -3.58 9.67 -5.85
CA PHE A 60 -4.83 8.95 -6.18
C PHE A 60 -6.10 9.77 -5.89
N ALA A 61 -5.98 10.95 -5.28
CA ALA A 61 -7.12 11.79 -4.90
C ALA A 61 -7.91 12.36 -6.09
N GLU A 62 -7.33 12.39 -7.29
CA GLU A 62 -8.07 12.77 -8.51
C GLU A 62 -8.67 11.53 -9.20
N GLY A 63 -9.94 11.26 -8.92
CA GLY A 63 -10.81 10.49 -9.84
C GLY A 63 -11.02 9.00 -9.55
N PHE A 64 -10.59 8.46 -8.40
CA PHE A 64 -10.89 7.08 -8.04
C PHE A 64 -12.05 6.99 -7.02
N ASP A 65 -13.19 6.47 -7.45
CA ASP A 65 -14.30 6.07 -6.56
C ASP A 65 -14.42 4.54 -6.56
N SER A 66 -13.37 3.86 -6.07
CA SER A 66 -13.35 2.39 -5.92
C SER A 66 -13.25 1.99 -4.46
N THR A 67 -13.68 0.77 -4.15
CA THR A 67 -13.59 0.16 -2.81
C THR A 67 -12.19 0.31 -2.19
N ASP A 68 -11.14 0.25 -3.02
CA ASP A 68 -9.74 0.43 -2.59
C ASP A 68 -9.50 1.84 -1.99
N LEU A 69 -10.19 2.88 -2.48
CA LEU A 69 -10.05 4.23 -1.97
C LEU A 69 -10.77 4.41 -0.63
N ARG A 70 -11.85 3.65 -0.39
CA ARG A 70 -12.52 3.56 0.92
C ARG A 70 -11.65 2.82 1.93
N GLU A 71 -11.04 1.70 1.53
CA GLU A 71 -10.06 0.99 2.38
C GLU A 71 -8.84 1.86 2.68
N ALA A 72 -8.34 2.62 1.71
CA ALA A 72 -7.23 3.55 1.90
C ALA A 72 -7.59 4.72 2.84
N LYS A 73 -8.85 5.17 2.89
CA LYS A 73 -9.34 6.16 3.86
C LYS A 73 -9.48 5.60 5.26
N ALA A 74 -9.84 4.33 5.40
CA ALA A 74 -10.00 3.68 6.70
C ALA A 74 -8.66 3.26 7.32
N LEU A 75 -7.64 2.97 6.50
CA LEU A 75 -6.35 2.49 6.97
C LEU A 75 -5.65 3.40 8.00
N PRO A 76 -5.65 4.75 7.87
CA PRO A 76 -5.09 5.63 8.90
C PRO A 76 -5.75 5.52 10.28
N GLU A 77 -7.04 5.16 10.36
CA GLU A 77 -7.76 4.98 11.64
C GLU A 77 -7.42 3.62 12.28
N GLU A 78 -6.94 2.67 11.48
CA GLU A 78 -6.52 1.32 11.91
C GLU A 78 -5.00 1.23 12.24
N LEU A 79 -4.22 2.29 12.00
CA LEU A 79 -2.75 2.38 12.16
C LEU A 79 -2.28 3.07 13.44
#